data_AF-A0A679C4M2-F1
#
_entry.id   AF-A0A679C4M2-F1
#
_cell.length_a   1.000
_cell.length_b   1.000
_cell.length_c   1.000
_cell.angle_alpha   90.00
_cell.angle_beta   90.00
_cell.angle_gamma   90.00
#
_symmetry.space_group_name_H-M   'P 1'
#
loop_
_entity.id
_entity.type
_entity.pdbx_description
1 polymer ?
#
loop_
_entity_poly.entity_id
_entity_poly.type
_entity_poly.pdbx_seq_one_letter_code
_entity_poly.pdbx_strand_id
1 'polypeptide(L)'
;HTIVNELGHTAARDFLSGTQTVVNFWLLNHGFSIGIGDTIADKETMNSITNIISTAKSRVSDIILAAQQDKLECEPGMTIRESFEAKVNQALNKARDDAGKKAQSSLREDNNVKQMVVSGSKGSFINISQMSACVGQQNVEG
;
A
#
# COMPACT_ATOMS: atom_id res chain seq x y z
N HIS A 1 -17.16 2.36 22.91
CA HIS A 1 -16.74 3.47 23.78
C HIS A 1 -17.95 4.19 24.37
N THR A 2 -18.75 4.90 23.56
CA THR A 2 -19.92 5.68 24.03
C THR A 2 -20.92 4.85 24.84
N ILE A 3 -21.34 3.68 24.34
CA ILE A 3 -22.30 2.79 25.03
C ILE A 3 -21.79 2.37 26.42
N VAL A 4 -20.50 2.06 26.56
CA VAL A 4 -19.92 1.67 27.86
C VAL A 4 -19.99 2.83 28.84
N ASN A 5 -19.72 4.05 28.37
CA ASN A 5 -19.68 5.25 29.21
C ASN A 5 -21.07 5.71 29.65
N GLU A 6 -22.08 5.57 28.78
CA GLU A 6 -23.44 6.07 29.05
C GLU A 6 -24.36 5.01 29.66
N LEU A 7 -24.22 3.74 29.25
CA LEU A 7 -25.18 2.66 29.55
C LEU A 7 -24.53 1.46 30.27
N GLY A 8 -23.22 1.51 30.50
CA GLY A 8 -22.48 0.46 31.21
C GLY A 8 -22.08 -0.74 30.34
N HIS A 9 -21.33 -1.66 30.96
CA HIS A 9 -20.71 -2.79 30.27
C HIS A 9 -21.70 -3.86 29.80
N THR A 10 -22.80 -4.08 30.52
CA THR A 10 -23.83 -5.05 30.13
C THR A 10 -24.54 -4.66 28.84
N ALA A 11 -24.94 -3.39 28.71
CA ALA A 11 -25.55 -2.87 27.48
C ALA A 11 -24.58 -2.96 26.29
N ALA A 12 -23.29 -2.69 26.52
CA ALA A 12 -22.27 -2.84 25.48
C ALA A 12 -22.07 -4.29 25.03
N ARG A 13 -22.11 -5.27 25.97
CA ARG A 13 -22.06 -6.70 25.65
C ARG A 13 -23.24 -7.09 24.75
N ASP A 14 -24.46 -6.72 25.15
CA ASP A 14 -25.67 -7.10 24.44
C ASP A 14 -25.70 -6.47 23.03
N PHE A 15 -25.23 -5.22 22.90
CA PHE A 15 -25.06 -4.56 21.61
C PHE A 15 -24.08 -5.30 20.69
N LEU A 16 -22.91 -5.70 21.20
CA LEU A 16 -21.92 -6.45 20.41
C LEU A 16 -22.46 -7.81 19.97
N SER A 17 -23.07 -8.56 20.89
CA SER A 17 -23.66 -9.87 20.59
C SER A 17 -24.77 -9.76 19.55
N GLY A 18 -25.71 -8.83 19.73
CA GLY A 18 -26.80 -8.62 18.78
C GLY A 18 -26.31 -8.21 17.39
N THR A 19 -25.36 -7.27 17.33
CA THR A 19 -24.75 -6.82 16.06
C THR A 19 -24.07 -7.99 15.34
N GLN A 20 -23.28 -8.80 16.06
CA GLN A 20 -22.63 -9.98 15.50
C GLN A 20 -23.65 -10.98 14.96
N THR A 21 -24.72 -11.30 15.71
CA THR A 21 -25.74 -12.26 15.25
C THR A 21 -26.41 -11.79 13.95
N VAL A 22 -26.83 -10.52 13.88
CA VAL A 22 -27.53 -9.98 12.70
C VAL A 22 -26.59 -9.90 11.49
N VAL A 23 -25.40 -9.35 11.66
CA VAL A 23 -24.43 -9.17 10.56
C VAL A 23 -23.93 -10.53 10.06
N ASN A 24 -23.63 -11.48 10.95
CA ASN A 24 -23.18 -12.81 10.54
C ASN A 24 -24.28 -13.57 9.80
N PHE A 25 -25.55 -13.47 10.24
CA PHE A 25 -26.66 -14.09 9.53
C PHE A 25 -26.85 -13.48 8.13
N TRP A 26 -26.75 -12.16 8.00
CA TRP A 26 -26.78 -11.50 6.69
C TRP A 26 -25.60 -11.96 5.80
N LEU A 27 -24.38 -11.97 6.34
CA LEU A 27 -23.18 -12.36 5.61
C LEU A 27 -23.20 -13.81 5.16
N LEU A 28 -23.80 -14.71 5.96
CA LEU A 28 -24.01 -16.11 5.60
C LEU A 28 -24.85 -16.26 4.32
N ASN A 29 -25.86 -15.41 4.13
CA ASN A 29 -26.75 -15.44 2.97
C ASN A 29 -26.19 -14.64 1.78
N HIS A 30 -25.42 -13.58 2.04
CA HIS A 30 -24.81 -12.75 0.99
C HIS A 30 -23.56 -13.42 0.38
N GLY A 31 -22.72 -13.99 1.24
CA GLY A 31 -21.39 -14.49 0.89
C GLY A 31 -20.37 -13.36 0.72
N PHE A 32 -19.10 -13.66 1.01
CA PHE A 32 -17.97 -12.77 0.75
C PHE A 32 -16.74 -13.62 0.49
N SER A 33 -16.00 -13.34 -0.59
CA SER A 33 -14.84 -14.13 -0.99
C SER A 33 -13.79 -13.25 -1.67
N ILE A 34 -12.55 -13.71 -1.72
CA ILE A 34 -11.46 -13.07 -2.44
C ILE A 34 -10.88 -14.10 -3.41
N GLY A 35 -10.58 -13.67 -4.63
CA GLY A 35 -9.86 -14.46 -5.61
C GLY A 35 -8.64 -13.75 -6.19
N ILE A 36 -7.91 -14.46 -7.05
CA ILE A 36 -6.81 -13.88 -7.84
C ILE A 36 -7.27 -12.70 -8.70
N GLY A 37 -8.54 -12.69 -9.13
CA GLY A 37 -9.12 -11.58 -9.89
C GLY A 37 -9.13 -10.26 -9.11
N ASP A 38 -9.18 -10.32 -7.77
CA ASP A 38 -9.15 -9.12 -6.94
C ASP A 38 -7.76 -8.47 -6.87
N THR A 39 -6.70 -9.20 -7.26
CA THR A 39 -5.31 -8.69 -7.23
C THR A 39 -4.82 -8.24 -8.61
N ILE A 40 -5.57 -8.50 -9.68
CA ILE A 40 -5.17 -8.17 -11.05
C ILE A 40 -5.70 -6.78 -11.41
N ALA A 41 -4.78 -5.84 -11.65
CA ALA A 41 -5.11 -4.54 -12.22
C ALA A 41 -5.32 -4.63 -13.74
N ASP A 42 -6.06 -3.66 -14.30
CA ASP A 42 -6.28 -3.57 -15.74
C ASP A 42 -4.97 -3.25 -16.50
N LYS A 43 -4.97 -3.53 -17.81
CA LYS A 43 -3.78 -3.38 -18.67
C LYS A 43 -3.27 -1.93 -18.73
N GLU A 44 -4.15 -0.95 -18.71
CA GLU A 44 -3.76 0.47 -18.77
C GLU A 44 -3.04 0.89 -17.48
N THR A 45 -3.56 0.45 -16.33
CA THR A 45 -2.91 0.62 -15.04
C THR A 45 -1.57 -0.10 -14.98
N MET A 46 -1.48 -1.35 -15.45
CA MET A 46 -0.22 -2.09 -15.49
C MET A 46 0.84 -1.41 -16.39
N ASN A 47 0.43 -0.86 -17.53
CA ASN A 47 1.32 -0.05 -18.38
C ASN A 47 1.79 1.21 -17.66
N SER A 48 0.87 1.90 -16.97
CA SER A 48 1.20 3.10 -16.16
C SER A 48 2.20 2.77 -15.05
N ILE A 49 1.99 1.67 -14.33
CA ILE A 49 2.91 1.18 -13.28
C ILE A 49 4.29 0.86 -13.87
N THR A 50 4.33 0.17 -15.02
CA THR A 50 5.58 -0.14 -15.71
C THR A 50 6.34 1.12 -16.12
N ASN A 51 5.64 2.15 -16.59
CA ASN A 51 6.22 3.45 -16.93
C ASN A 51 6.77 4.18 -15.70
N ILE A 52 6.08 4.14 -14.56
CA ILE A 52 6.56 4.70 -13.29
C ILE A 52 7.86 4.00 -12.87
N ILE A 53 7.91 2.67 -12.93
CA ILE A 53 9.10 1.89 -12.58
C ILE A 53 10.26 2.18 -13.55
N SER A 54 9.98 2.28 -14.85
CA SER A 54 10.99 2.62 -15.87
C SER A 54 11.58 4.01 -15.63
N THR A 55 10.74 4.99 -15.33
CA THR A 55 11.17 6.36 -15.00
C THR A 55 12.03 6.38 -13.73
N ALA A 56 11.70 5.58 -12.74
CA ALA A 56 12.50 5.45 -11.53
C ALA A 56 13.87 4.82 -11.79
N LYS A 57 13.93 3.78 -12.64
CA LYS A 57 15.20 3.19 -13.07
C LYS A 57 16.08 4.20 -13.82
N SER A 58 15.49 5.02 -14.69
CA SER A 58 16.21 6.10 -15.36
C SER A 58 16.79 7.10 -14.36
N ARG A 59 16.00 7.53 -13.37
CA ARG A 59 16.47 8.44 -12.30
C ARG A 59 17.63 7.85 -11.51
N VAL A 60 17.55 6.56 -11.17
CA VAL A 60 18.67 5.88 -10.46
C VAL A 60 19.91 5.82 -11.35
N SER A 61 19.76 5.58 -12.65
CA SER A 61 20.88 5.63 -13.60
C SER A 61 21.54 7.02 -13.65
N ASP A 62 20.74 8.10 -13.62
CA ASP A 62 21.26 9.47 -13.59
C ASP A 62 22.03 9.76 -12.29
N ILE A 63 21.53 9.26 -11.14
CA ILE A 63 22.22 9.37 -9.84
C ILE A 63 23.56 8.62 -9.86
N ILE A 64 23.59 7.42 -10.45
CA ILE A 64 24.82 6.63 -10.61
C ILE A 64 25.84 7.39 -11.48
N LEU A 65 25.41 7.95 -12.61
CA LEU A 65 26.27 8.74 -13.49
C LEU A 65 26.81 9.99 -12.80
N ALA A 66 25.98 10.70 -12.03
CA ALA A 66 26.41 11.86 -11.27
C ALA A 66 27.46 11.50 -10.21
N ALA A 67 27.30 10.36 -9.53
CA ALA A 67 28.28 9.85 -8.58
C ALA A 67 29.60 9.46 -9.26
N GLN A 68 29.55 8.80 -10.42
CA GLN A 68 30.75 8.41 -11.18
C GLN A 68 31.53 9.60 -11.76
N GLN A 69 30.85 10.72 -12.01
CA GLN A 69 31.45 11.95 -12.53
C GLN A 69 31.87 12.93 -11.43
N ASP A 70 31.85 12.52 -10.15
CA ASP A 70 32.10 13.38 -8.98
C ASP A 70 31.22 14.65 -8.95
N LYS A 71 30.02 14.58 -9.51
CA LYS A 71 29.01 15.67 -9.52
C LYS A 71 27.96 15.52 -8.42
N LEU A 72 28.05 14.48 -7.60
CA LEU A 72 27.08 14.23 -6.54
C LEU A 72 27.40 15.09 -5.31
N GLU A 73 26.47 15.97 -4.95
CA GLU A 73 26.57 16.76 -3.72
C GLU A 73 26.19 15.94 -2.50
N CYS A 74 27.00 16.11 -1.44
CA CYS A 74 26.79 15.55 -0.12
C CYS A 74 25.63 16.25 0.59
N GLU A 75 24.71 15.47 1.15
CA GLU A 75 23.66 16.00 2.01
C GLU A 75 24.24 16.37 3.40
N PRO A 76 23.68 17.37 4.10
CA PRO A 76 24.19 17.80 5.41
C PRO A 76 24.23 16.65 6.43
N GLY A 77 25.41 16.39 6.98
CA GLY A 77 25.62 15.35 8.00
C GLY A 77 25.77 13.92 7.44
N MET A 78 25.90 13.75 6.12
CA MET A 78 26.09 12.46 5.47
C MET A 78 27.39 12.43 4.66
N THR A 79 27.99 11.25 4.54
CA THR A 79 29.05 10.97 3.57
C THR A 79 28.48 10.94 2.14
N ILE A 80 29.36 10.98 1.12
CA ILE A 80 28.93 10.91 -0.29
C ILE A 80 28.19 9.59 -0.56
N ARG A 81 28.65 8.49 0.06
CA ARG A 81 28.02 7.17 -0.08
C ARG A 81 26.64 7.13 0.57
N GLU A 82 26.50 7.63 1.79
CA GLU A 82 25.19 7.71 2.47
C GLU A 82 24.23 8.63 1.71
N SER A 83 24.73 9.74 1.16
CA SER A 83 23.94 10.66 0.33
C SER A 83 23.46 9.99 -0.97
N PHE A 84 24.30 9.17 -1.59
CA PHE A 84 23.95 8.35 -2.75
C PHE A 84 22.84 7.34 -2.40
N GLU A 85 23.04 6.55 -1.34
CA GLU A 85 22.06 5.55 -0.89
C GLU A 85 20.73 6.19 -0.52
N ALA A 86 20.74 7.33 0.18
CA ALA A 86 19.54 8.09 0.52
C ALA A 86 18.78 8.54 -0.74
N LYS A 87 19.47 9.08 -1.74
CA LYS A 87 18.87 9.53 -3.01
C LYS A 87 18.27 8.36 -3.80
N VAL A 88 18.97 7.22 -3.88
CA VAL A 88 18.47 6.01 -4.55
C VAL A 88 17.26 5.45 -3.81
N ASN A 89 17.33 5.30 -2.48
CA ASN A 89 16.22 4.83 -1.66
C ASN A 89 14.99 5.72 -1.79
N GLN A 90 15.17 7.05 -1.79
CA GLN A 90 14.07 7.99 -1.98
C GLN A 90 13.42 7.81 -3.36
N ALA A 91 14.20 7.67 -4.43
CA ALA A 91 13.69 7.48 -5.78
C ALA A 91 12.88 6.17 -5.91
N LEU A 92 13.38 5.06 -5.35
CA LEU A 92 12.73 3.76 -5.40
C LEU A 92 11.48 3.70 -4.51
N ASN A 93 11.52 4.28 -3.31
CA ASN A 93 10.35 4.35 -2.42
C ASN A 93 9.25 5.21 -3.03
N LYS A 94 9.60 6.35 -3.65
CA LYS A 94 8.64 7.17 -4.38
C LYS A 94 7.97 6.41 -5.52
N ALA A 95 8.76 5.66 -6.29
CA ALA A 95 8.23 4.83 -7.38
C ALA A 95 7.25 3.77 -6.88
N ARG A 96 7.56 3.11 -5.76
CA ARG A 96 6.66 2.15 -5.10
C ARG A 96 5.35 2.82 -4.69
N ASP A 97 5.42 3.97 -4.03
CA ASP A 97 4.23 4.65 -3.51
C ASP A 97 3.34 5.18 -4.65
N ASP A 98 3.94 5.71 -5.73
CA ASP A 98 3.22 6.19 -6.90
C ASP A 98 2.55 5.03 -7.67
N ALA A 99 3.27 3.90 -7.84
CA ALA A 99 2.72 2.69 -8.45
C ALA A 99 1.57 2.11 -7.61
N GLY A 100 1.72 2.07 -6.29
CA GLY A 100 0.71 1.61 -5.36
C GLY A 100 -0.57 2.44 -5.38
N LYS A 101 -0.43 3.77 -5.38
CA LYS A 101 -1.58 4.70 -5.52
C LYS A 101 -2.31 4.49 -6.83
N LYS A 102 -1.57 4.29 -7.94
CA LYS A 102 -2.17 4.05 -9.25
C LYS A 102 -2.98 2.75 -9.25
N ALA A 103 -2.42 1.65 -8.73
CA ALA A 103 -3.11 0.37 -8.59
C ALA A 103 -4.37 0.48 -7.71
N GLN A 104 -4.28 1.18 -6.57
CA GLN A 104 -5.43 1.37 -5.70
C GLN A 104 -6.55 2.16 -6.37
N SER A 105 -6.19 3.23 -7.10
CA SER A 105 -7.16 4.08 -7.78
C SER A 105 -7.89 3.38 -8.92
N SER A 106 -7.27 2.35 -9.53
CA SER A 106 -7.87 1.60 -10.62
C SER A 106 -8.75 0.44 -10.15
N LEU A 107 -8.55 -0.06 -8.93
CA LEU A 107 -9.46 -1.05 -8.36
C LEU A 107 -10.86 -0.45 -8.18
N ARG A 108 -11.85 -1.12 -8.75
CA ARG A 108 -13.26 -0.78 -8.60
C ARG A 108 -13.69 -0.85 -7.13
N GLU A 109 -14.74 -0.12 -6.77
CA GLU A 109 -15.28 -0.10 -5.39
C GLU A 109 -15.88 -1.45 -4.96
N ASP A 110 -16.28 -2.30 -5.91
CA ASP A 110 -16.79 -3.65 -5.69
C ASP A 110 -15.70 -4.72 -5.59
N ASN A 111 -14.41 -4.35 -5.66
CA ASN A 111 -13.31 -5.28 -5.44
C ASN A 111 -13.23 -5.70 -3.96
N ASN A 112 -13.16 -7.02 -3.71
CA ASN A 112 -13.28 -7.55 -2.36
C ASN A 112 -12.08 -7.19 -1.47
N VAL A 113 -10.87 -7.17 -2.02
CA VAL A 113 -9.67 -6.75 -1.29
C VAL A 113 -9.77 -5.27 -0.91
N LYS A 114 -10.25 -4.41 -1.82
CA LYS A 114 -10.47 -3.00 -1.54
C LYS A 114 -11.51 -2.80 -0.43
N GLN A 115 -12.62 -3.54 -0.46
CA GLN A 115 -13.66 -3.47 0.58
C GLN A 115 -13.13 -3.88 1.96
N MET A 116 -12.25 -4.88 2.04
CA MET A 116 -11.62 -5.28 3.31
C MET A 116 -10.72 -4.21 3.90
N VAL A 117 -9.94 -3.53 3.05
CA VAL A 117 -9.06 -2.45 3.49
C VAL A 117 -9.87 -1.22 3.92
N VAL A 118 -10.90 -0.85 3.14
CA VAL A 118 -11.74 0.32 3.45
C VAL A 118 -12.59 0.10 4.71
N SER A 119 -13.11 -1.11 4.92
CA SER A 119 -13.83 -1.47 6.16
C SER A 119 -12.91 -1.53 7.39
N GLY A 120 -11.59 -1.54 7.19
CA GLY A 120 -10.62 -1.72 8.27
C GLY A 120 -10.61 -3.13 8.86
N SER A 121 -11.22 -4.11 8.18
CA SER A 121 -11.31 -5.49 8.68
C SER A 121 -9.96 -6.21 8.61
N LYS A 122 -9.27 -6.13 7.46
CA LYS A 122 -7.93 -6.67 7.29
C LYS A 122 -7.22 -6.10 6.06
N GLY A 123 -5.91 -5.94 6.19
CA GLY A 123 -5.05 -5.43 5.13
C GLY A 123 -4.92 -3.90 5.16
N SER A 124 -4.02 -3.40 4.33
CA SER A 124 -3.68 -1.99 4.19
C SER A 124 -3.44 -1.65 2.72
N PHE A 125 -3.30 -0.36 2.41
CA PHE A 125 -2.95 0.09 1.06
C PHE A 125 -1.60 -0.48 0.58
N ILE A 126 -0.65 -0.73 1.50
CA ILE A 126 0.62 -1.36 1.17
C ILE A 126 0.40 -2.79 0.66
N ASN A 127 -0.52 -3.55 1.26
CA ASN A 127 -0.78 -4.92 0.82
C ASN A 127 -1.34 -4.96 -0.61
N ILE A 128 -2.26 -4.05 -0.94
CA ILE A 128 -2.77 -3.90 -2.32
C ILE A 128 -1.64 -3.55 -3.28
N SER A 129 -0.83 -2.54 -2.92
CA SER A 129 0.31 -2.11 -3.74
C SER A 129 1.29 -3.25 -4.03
N GLN A 130 1.59 -4.08 -3.03
CA GLN A 130 2.58 -5.15 -3.18
C GLN A 130 2.04 -6.35 -3.95
N MET A 131 0.74 -6.65 -3.83
CA MET A 131 0.10 -7.74 -4.58
C MET A 131 -0.17 -7.37 -6.04
N SER A 132 -0.53 -6.11 -6.30
CA SER A 132 -1.03 -5.67 -7.61
C SER A 132 -0.06 -4.81 -8.42
N ALA A 133 0.95 -4.20 -7.80
CA ALA A 133 1.89 -3.30 -8.48
C ALA A 133 3.35 -3.75 -8.36
N CYS A 134 3.99 -3.45 -7.23
CA CYS A 134 5.38 -3.84 -6.98
C CYS A 134 5.65 -3.98 -5.49
N VAL A 135 6.51 -4.95 -5.14
CA VAL A 135 6.89 -5.23 -3.74
C VAL A 135 7.70 -4.08 -3.13
N GLY A 136 8.55 -3.43 -3.93
CA GLY A 136 9.45 -2.37 -3.51
C GLY A 136 10.84 -2.87 -3.11
N GLN A 137 11.71 -1.93 -2.75
CA GLN A 137 13.07 -2.20 -2.27
C GLN A 137 13.04 -2.99 -0.95
N GLN A 138 13.96 -3.94 -0.80
CA GLN A 138 14.19 -4.64 0.47
C GLN A 138 15.42 -4.05 1.14
N ASN A 139 15.27 -3.60 2.39
CA ASN A 139 16.37 -3.04 3.17
C ASN A 139 16.82 -4.07 4.21
N VAL A 140 18.13 -4.26 4.34
CA VAL A 140 18.76 -5.08 5.38
C VAL A 140 19.65 -4.15 6.17
N GLU A 141 19.39 -4.01 7.48
CA GLU A 141 20.11 -3.12 8.40
C GLU A 141 20.01 -1.60 8.12
N GLY A 142 19.18 -1.17 7.16
CA GLY A 142 18.91 0.25 6.88
C GLY A 142 18.98 0.55 5.40
#